data_AF-A0A2R6NJ48-F1
#
_entry.id   AF-A0A2R6NJ48-F1
#
_cell.length_a   1.000
_cell.length_b   1.000
_cell.length_c   1.000
_cell.angle_alpha   90.00
_cell.angle_beta   90.00
_cell.angle_gamma   90.00
#
_symmetry.space_group_name_H-M   'P 1'
#
loop_
_entity.id
_entity.type
_entity.pdbx_description
1 polymer ?
#
loop_
_entity_poly.entity_id
_entity_poly.type
_entity_poly.pdbx_seq_one_letter_code
_entity_poly.pdbx_strand_id
1 'polypeptide(L)'
;MVAAVGDLTSGPVLPTLRDRMLASPEGRRILKERPRINTKTVDMQKLALLPEGTVGHAYVKWLERCGVTPDTREPVHYIEDPELAYVLQRYRECHDFYHCIVNLPVDVTSELAVKFFEFANLGLPMAGFAAAFGHLRLSSSKRERLFKEYVPWAIKCGSTSQSLITVYWEERWSQNMDELKKELGLWDAPETKWRNPSNEAKAAAARKQKETEFQL
;
A
#
# COMPACT_ATOMS: atom_id res chain seq x y z
N MET A 1 14.75 -7.52 -6.82
CA MET A 1 15.66 -6.36 -6.60
C MET A 1 15.06 -5.33 -5.65
N VAL A 2 13.87 -4.75 -5.92
CA VAL A 2 13.26 -3.72 -5.04
C VAL A 2 13.03 -4.21 -3.61
N ALA A 3 12.53 -5.44 -3.43
CA ALA A 3 12.35 -6.07 -2.12
C ALA A 3 13.66 -6.17 -1.31
N ALA A 4 14.74 -6.66 -1.94
CA ALA A 4 16.05 -6.77 -1.28
C ALA A 4 16.61 -5.41 -0.83
N VAL A 5 16.47 -4.35 -1.66
CA VAL A 5 16.85 -2.99 -1.24
C VAL A 5 15.98 -2.51 -0.08
N GLY A 6 14.69 -2.85 -0.09
CA GLY A 6 13.78 -2.63 1.03
C GLY A 6 14.28 -3.25 2.34
N ASP A 7 14.69 -4.51 2.33
CA ASP A 7 15.22 -5.18 3.52
C ASP A 7 16.47 -4.50 4.04
N LEU A 8 17.44 -4.27 3.16
CA LEU A 8 18.75 -3.75 3.53
C LEU A 8 18.73 -2.29 4.03
N THR A 9 17.70 -1.51 3.65
CA THR A 9 17.60 -0.10 4.03
C THR A 9 16.59 0.18 5.14
N SER A 10 15.67 -0.74 5.42
CA SER A 10 14.61 -0.50 6.42
C SER A 10 15.07 -0.71 7.86
N GLY A 11 16.15 -1.46 8.08
CA GLY A 11 16.67 -1.85 9.39
C GLY A 11 16.62 -0.75 10.48
N PRO A 12 17.13 0.48 10.22
CA PRO A 12 17.12 1.56 11.21
C PRO A 12 15.73 2.03 11.66
N VAL A 13 14.68 1.82 10.86
CA VAL A 13 13.32 2.34 11.11
C VAL A 13 12.38 1.26 11.67
N LEU A 14 12.69 -0.03 11.48
CA LEU A 14 11.85 -1.14 11.95
C LEU A 14 11.61 -1.12 13.46
N PRO A 15 12.59 -0.84 14.34
CA PRO A 15 12.34 -0.73 15.78
C PRO A 15 11.32 0.35 16.12
N THR A 16 11.41 1.53 15.48
CA THR A 16 10.44 2.62 15.68
C THR A 16 9.03 2.22 15.23
N LEU A 17 8.91 1.49 14.11
CA LEU A 17 7.62 0.98 13.65
C LEU A 17 7.04 -0.06 14.63
N ARG A 18 7.86 -0.99 15.10
CA ARG A 18 7.46 -1.96 16.13
C ARG A 18 7.00 -1.25 17.39
N ASP A 19 7.75 -0.27 17.88
CA ASP A 19 7.43 0.44 19.12
C ASP A 19 6.11 1.23 18.99
N ARG A 20 5.83 1.80 17.82
CA ARG A 20 4.51 2.38 17.50
C ARG A 20 3.38 1.35 17.54
N MET A 21 3.61 0.15 17.02
CA MET A 21 2.64 -0.95 17.12
C MET A 21 2.43 -1.38 18.58
N LEU A 22 3.49 -1.48 19.38
CA LEU A 22 3.40 -1.82 20.81
C LEU A 22 2.65 -0.76 21.63
N ALA A 23 2.73 0.52 21.24
CA ALA A 23 1.98 1.59 21.88
C ALA A 23 0.46 1.51 21.59
N SER A 24 0.06 0.95 20.44
CA SER A 24 -1.36 0.78 20.05
C SER A 24 -1.96 -0.53 20.59
N PRO A 25 -3.17 -0.52 21.19
CA PRO A 25 -3.89 -1.76 21.51
C PRO A 25 -4.09 -2.68 20.31
N GLU A 26 -4.44 -2.11 19.15
CA GLU A 26 -4.62 -2.83 17.89
C GLU A 26 -3.28 -3.34 17.36
N GLY A 27 -2.24 -2.51 17.38
CA GLY A 27 -0.88 -2.89 16.98
C GLY A 27 -0.29 -4.04 17.79
N ARG A 28 -0.52 -4.09 19.11
CA ARG A 28 -0.11 -5.22 19.96
C ARG A 28 -0.77 -6.53 19.55
N ARG A 29 -2.06 -6.49 19.17
CA ARG A 29 -2.77 -7.67 18.66
C ARG A 29 -2.15 -8.16 17.35
N ILE A 30 -1.85 -7.24 16.43
CA ILE A 30 -1.19 -7.58 15.17
C ILE A 30 0.18 -8.23 15.40
N LEU A 31 1.02 -7.69 16.28
CA LEU A 31 2.34 -8.28 16.59
C LEU A 31 2.23 -9.68 17.21
N LYS A 32 1.19 -9.92 18.01
CA LYS A 32 0.93 -11.22 18.65
C LYS A 32 0.36 -12.24 17.66
N GLU A 33 -0.68 -11.88 16.92
CA GLU A 33 -1.45 -12.79 16.06
C GLU A 33 -0.76 -13.02 14.71
N ARG A 34 0.10 -12.08 14.31
CA ARG A 34 0.86 -12.08 13.06
C ARG A 34 0.03 -12.39 11.80
N PRO A 35 -1.13 -11.73 11.60
CA PRO A 35 -1.96 -11.98 10.42
C PRO A 35 -1.21 -11.67 9.12
N ARG A 36 -1.57 -12.39 8.05
CA ARG A 36 -0.98 -12.28 6.71
C ARG A 36 -2.04 -11.95 5.69
N ILE A 37 -1.68 -11.15 4.69
CA ILE A 37 -2.58 -10.76 3.59
C ILE A 37 -2.11 -11.44 2.31
N ASN A 38 -2.88 -12.42 1.86
CA ASN A 38 -2.77 -13.07 0.55
C ASN A 38 -4.06 -13.84 0.27
N THR A 39 -4.22 -14.37 -0.95
CA THR A 39 -5.44 -15.10 -1.34
C THR A 39 -5.65 -16.41 -0.58
N LYS A 40 -4.63 -16.93 0.12
CA LYS A 40 -4.77 -18.13 0.98
C LYS A 40 -5.37 -17.81 2.34
N THR A 41 -5.24 -16.57 2.81
CA THR A 41 -5.72 -16.13 4.13
C THR A 41 -6.95 -15.23 4.07
N VAL A 42 -7.16 -14.56 2.93
CA VAL A 42 -8.26 -13.63 2.72
C VAL A 42 -9.13 -14.11 1.56
N ASP A 43 -10.42 -14.34 1.84
CA ASP A 43 -11.40 -14.77 0.84
C ASP A 43 -11.85 -13.59 -0.04
N MET A 44 -11.21 -13.44 -1.20
CA MET A 44 -11.50 -12.36 -2.15
C MET A 44 -12.92 -12.42 -2.71
N GLN A 45 -13.51 -13.62 -2.84
CA GLN A 45 -14.88 -13.76 -3.34
C GLN A 45 -15.87 -13.22 -2.30
N LYS A 46 -15.65 -13.54 -1.02
CA LYS A 46 -16.44 -12.98 0.07
C LYS A 46 -16.32 -11.47 0.16
N LEU A 47 -15.11 -10.91 -0.03
CA LEU A 47 -14.91 -9.46 -0.05
C LEU A 47 -15.65 -8.78 -1.22
N ALA A 48 -15.67 -9.41 -2.40
CA ALA A 48 -16.38 -8.89 -3.57
C ALA A 48 -17.90 -8.78 -3.33
N LEU A 49 -18.46 -9.68 -2.52
CA LEU A 49 -19.88 -9.72 -2.18
C LEU A 49 -20.29 -8.71 -1.10
N LEU A 50 -19.34 -8.03 -0.45
CA LEU A 50 -19.66 -7.00 0.53
C LEU A 50 -20.35 -5.80 -0.16
N PRO A 51 -21.17 -5.02 0.58
CA PRO A 51 -21.84 -3.86 0.02
C PRO A 51 -20.86 -2.84 -0.57
N GLU A 52 -21.31 -2.13 -1.61
CA GLU A 52 -20.55 -1.02 -2.18
C GLU A 52 -20.29 0.06 -1.12
N GLY A 53 -19.09 0.65 -1.16
CA GLY A 53 -18.63 1.61 -0.14
C GLY A 53 -17.95 0.97 1.08
N THR A 54 -17.97 -0.36 1.22
CA THR A 54 -17.16 -1.05 2.24
C THR A 54 -15.69 -1.18 1.82
N VAL A 55 -14.79 -1.31 2.80
CA VAL A 55 -13.35 -1.47 2.56
C VAL A 55 -13.05 -2.70 1.71
N GLY A 56 -13.66 -3.84 2.01
CA GLY A 56 -13.41 -5.09 1.28
C GLY A 56 -13.88 -5.02 -0.17
N HIS A 57 -15.08 -4.47 -0.42
CA HIS A 57 -15.58 -4.29 -1.78
C HIS A 57 -14.71 -3.31 -2.59
N ALA A 58 -14.31 -2.20 -1.98
CA ALA A 58 -13.43 -1.22 -2.61
C ALA A 58 -12.04 -1.80 -2.92
N TYR A 59 -11.48 -2.60 -2.02
CA TYR A 59 -10.19 -3.27 -2.21
C TYR A 59 -10.21 -4.24 -3.39
N VAL A 60 -11.22 -5.10 -3.48
CA VAL A 60 -11.35 -6.03 -4.62
C VAL A 60 -11.49 -5.27 -5.94
N LYS A 61 -12.38 -4.25 -6.00
CA LYS A 61 -12.52 -3.42 -7.20
C LYS A 61 -11.21 -2.71 -7.57
N TRP A 62 -10.44 -2.23 -6.58
CA TRP A 62 -9.16 -1.59 -6.81
C TRP A 62 -8.13 -2.58 -7.39
N LEU A 63 -8.02 -3.79 -6.83
CA LEU A 63 -7.13 -4.84 -7.34
C LEU A 63 -7.46 -5.19 -8.80
N GLU A 64 -8.74 -5.40 -9.10
CA GLU A 64 -9.23 -5.71 -10.44
C GLU A 64 -8.91 -4.60 -11.43
N ARG A 65 -9.16 -3.35 -11.04
CA ARG A 65 -8.90 -2.17 -11.87
C ARG A 65 -7.42 -1.96 -12.14
N CYS A 66 -6.57 -2.17 -11.15
CA CYS A 66 -5.11 -2.04 -11.30
C CYS A 66 -4.47 -3.27 -11.95
N GLY A 67 -5.19 -4.39 -12.07
CA GLY A 67 -4.67 -5.64 -12.61
C GLY A 67 -3.49 -6.17 -11.77
N VAL A 68 -3.67 -6.16 -10.45
CA VAL A 68 -2.68 -6.63 -9.46
C VAL A 68 -3.32 -7.64 -8.50
N THR A 69 -2.50 -8.34 -7.71
CA THR A 69 -2.92 -9.34 -6.71
C THR A 69 -2.09 -9.18 -5.43
N PRO A 70 -2.69 -9.43 -4.24
CA PRO A 70 -1.94 -9.42 -2.98
C PRO A 70 -0.85 -10.49 -2.90
N ASP A 71 -0.84 -11.48 -3.79
CA ASP A 71 0.10 -12.61 -3.73
C ASP A 71 1.51 -12.29 -4.24
N THR A 72 1.71 -11.11 -4.83
CA THR A 72 3.01 -10.70 -5.41
C THR A 72 4.02 -10.19 -4.37
N ARG A 73 3.67 -10.23 -3.08
CA ARG A 73 4.49 -9.69 -1.99
C ARG A 73 5.57 -10.68 -1.56
N GLU A 74 6.76 -10.46 -2.10
CA GLU A 74 7.97 -11.22 -1.75
C GLU A 74 8.17 -11.30 -0.22
N PRO A 75 8.52 -12.48 0.32
CA PRO A 75 8.95 -12.63 1.71
C PRO A 75 10.16 -11.74 2.07
N VAL A 76 10.26 -11.32 3.32
CA VAL A 76 11.46 -10.65 3.86
C VAL A 76 12.56 -11.69 4.09
N HIS A 77 13.77 -11.41 3.60
CA HIS A 77 14.90 -12.36 3.66
C HIS A 77 16.08 -11.87 4.48
N TYR A 78 16.32 -10.57 4.55
CA TYR A 78 17.57 -10.00 5.11
C TYR A 78 17.40 -9.25 6.43
N ILE A 79 16.39 -9.62 7.23
CA ILE A 79 16.17 -9.10 8.58
C ILE A 79 16.22 -10.29 9.55
N GLU A 80 17.20 -10.28 10.46
CA GLU A 80 17.46 -11.39 11.38
C GLU A 80 16.43 -11.48 12.52
N ASP A 81 16.02 -10.33 13.06
CA ASP A 81 15.01 -10.30 14.11
C ASP A 81 13.63 -10.70 13.54
N PRO A 82 13.01 -11.80 14.02
CA PRO A 82 11.80 -12.34 13.44
C PRO A 82 10.56 -11.45 13.66
N GLU A 83 10.57 -10.57 14.67
CA GLU A 83 9.51 -9.59 14.87
C GLU A 83 9.67 -8.40 13.93
N LEU A 84 10.88 -7.86 13.76
CA LEU A 84 11.16 -6.79 12.81
C LEU A 84 10.96 -7.27 11.36
N ALA A 85 11.32 -8.51 11.04
CA ALA A 85 11.04 -9.13 9.76
C ALA A 85 9.52 -9.19 9.50
N TYR A 86 8.73 -9.53 10.53
CA TYR A 86 7.27 -9.51 10.44
C TYR A 86 6.73 -8.08 10.23
N VAL A 87 7.24 -7.08 10.95
CA VAL A 87 6.83 -5.67 10.76
C VAL A 87 7.06 -5.22 9.32
N LEU A 88 8.21 -5.55 8.75
CA LEU A 88 8.51 -5.20 7.36
C LEU A 88 7.62 -5.97 6.38
N GLN A 89 7.37 -7.25 6.64
CA GLN A 89 6.48 -8.06 5.81
C GLN A 89 5.04 -7.55 5.84
N ARG A 90 4.53 -7.20 7.03
CA ARG A 90 3.23 -6.55 7.21
C ARG A 90 3.13 -5.28 6.39
N TYR A 91 4.15 -4.43 6.43
CA TYR A 91 4.19 -3.22 5.61
C TYR A 91 4.06 -3.55 4.10
N ARG A 92 4.82 -4.53 3.60
CA ARG A 92 4.77 -4.94 2.18
C ARG A 92 3.38 -5.41 1.78
N GLU A 93 2.75 -6.19 2.64
CA GLU A 93 1.42 -6.77 2.45
C GLU A 93 0.30 -5.73 2.50
N CYS A 94 0.43 -4.72 3.36
CA CYS A 94 -0.54 -3.64 3.49
C CYS A 94 -0.38 -2.52 2.44
N HIS A 95 0.70 -2.51 1.65
CA HIS A 95 0.99 -1.45 0.70
C HIS A 95 -0.17 -1.15 -0.28
N ASP A 96 -0.84 -2.20 -0.77
CA ASP A 96 -2.00 -2.03 -1.65
C ASP A 96 -3.19 -1.34 -0.96
N PHE A 97 -3.35 -1.51 0.35
CA PHE A 97 -4.38 -0.79 1.10
C PHE A 97 -4.09 0.69 1.15
N TYR A 98 -2.81 1.09 1.17
CA TYR A 98 -2.45 2.51 1.16
C TYR A 98 -2.82 3.17 -0.16
N HIS A 99 -2.64 2.47 -1.29
CA HIS A 99 -3.14 2.92 -2.57
C HIS A 99 -4.67 2.94 -2.62
N CYS A 100 -5.31 1.86 -2.18
CA CYS A 100 -6.76 1.72 -2.22
C CYS A 100 -7.47 2.79 -1.38
N ILE A 101 -7.03 3.02 -0.14
CA ILE A 101 -7.69 3.96 0.77
C ILE A 101 -7.58 5.40 0.27
N VAL A 102 -6.47 5.79 -0.34
CA VAL A 102 -6.31 7.14 -0.92
C VAL A 102 -6.69 7.23 -2.40
N ASN A 103 -7.27 6.14 -2.94
CA ASN A 103 -7.79 6.01 -4.30
C ASN A 103 -6.77 6.36 -5.41
N LEU A 104 -5.55 5.84 -5.29
CA LEU A 104 -4.48 6.04 -6.28
C LEU A 104 -4.17 4.76 -7.08
N PRO A 105 -3.98 4.85 -8.42
CA PRO A 105 -3.56 3.73 -9.25
C PRO A 105 -2.07 3.39 -9.05
N VAL A 106 -1.60 2.36 -9.76
CA VAL A 106 -0.21 1.87 -9.76
C VAL A 106 0.64 2.41 -10.92
N ASP A 107 0.48 3.70 -11.25
CA ASP A 107 1.37 4.38 -12.21
C ASP A 107 2.52 5.11 -11.52
N VAL A 108 3.57 5.46 -12.26
CA VAL A 108 4.80 6.06 -11.69
C VAL A 108 4.53 7.31 -10.84
N THR A 109 3.59 8.17 -11.24
CA THR A 109 3.28 9.39 -10.49
C THR A 109 2.53 9.07 -9.19
N SER A 110 1.55 8.17 -9.27
CA SER A 110 0.79 7.71 -8.09
C SER A 110 1.64 6.90 -7.11
N GLU A 111 2.53 6.04 -7.60
CA GLU A 111 3.54 5.34 -6.80
C GLU A 111 4.41 6.32 -6.03
N LEU A 112 4.90 7.38 -6.68
CA LEU A 112 5.70 8.40 -5.99
C LEU A 112 4.89 9.12 -4.92
N ALA A 113 3.64 9.49 -5.22
CA ALA A 113 2.75 10.12 -4.24
C ALA A 113 2.55 9.23 -3.01
N VAL A 114 2.29 7.93 -3.19
CA VAL A 114 2.19 6.97 -2.09
C VAL A 114 3.51 6.82 -1.35
N LYS A 115 4.67 6.83 -2.02
CA LYS A 115 5.98 6.80 -1.33
C LYS A 115 6.21 8.04 -0.46
N PHE A 116 5.84 9.24 -0.90
CA PHE A 116 5.88 10.42 -0.04
C PHE A 116 4.95 10.28 1.17
N PHE A 117 3.76 9.70 0.97
CA PHE A 117 2.79 9.46 2.03
C PHE A 117 3.31 8.42 3.04
N GLU A 118 3.85 7.30 2.57
CA GLU A 118 4.48 6.25 3.39
C GLU A 118 5.69 6.78 4.16
N PHE A 119 6.51 7.64 3.54
CA PHE A 119 7.61 8.28 4.22
C PHE A 119 7.10 9.15 5.38
N ALA A 120 6.06 9.95 5.16
CA ALA A 120 5.47 10.80 6.20
C ALA A 120 4.78 9.99 7.32
N ASN A 121 4.09 8.89 6.98
CA ASN A 121 3.32 8.09 7.95
C ASN A 121 4.18 7.05 8.68
N LEU A 122 5.12 6.41 7.98
CA LEU A 122 5.88 5.25 8.44
C LEU A 122 7.39 5.51 8.58
N GLY A 123 7.93 6.55 7.94
CA GLY A 123 9.36 6.88 8.01
C GLY A 123 10.27 5.96 7.19
N LEU A 124 9.73 5.15 6.29
CA LEU A 124 10.49 4.12 5.58
C LEU A 124 11.56 4.72 4.65
N PRO A 125 12.86 4.35 4.78
CA PRO A 125 13.94 4.94 4.01
C PRO A 125 13.82 4.74 2.49
N MET A 126 13.33 3.58 2.04
CA MET A 126 13.06 3.33 0.61
C MET A 126 12.07 4.32 0.02
N ALA A 127 11.07 4.72 0.79
CA ALA A 127 10.07 5.68 0.36
C ALA A 127 10.73 7.06 0.20
N GLY A 128 11.67 7.40 1.10
CA GLY A 128 12.54 8.57 0.97
C GLY A 128 13.44 8.54 -0.28
N PHE A 129 14.05 7.40 -0.61
CA PHE A 129 14.85 7.27 -1.83
C PHE A 129 14.00 7.41 -3.10
N ALA A 130 12.82 6.80 -3.13
CA ALA A 130 11.87 6.96 -4.24
C ALA A 130 11.43 8.43 -4.39
N ALA A 131 11.14 9.11 -3.28
CA ALA A 131 10.85 10.54 -3.25
C ALA A 131 12.00 11.39 -3.82
N ALA A 132 13.23 11.10 -3.42
CA ALA A 132 14.41 11.86 -3.81
C ALA A 132 14.80 11.66 -5.29
N PHE A 133 14.60 10.48 -5.87
CA PHE A 133 15.16 10.16 -7.19
C PHE A 133 14.14 9.67 -8.22
N GLY A 134 13.00 9.12 -7.80
CA GLY A 134 12.06 8.48 -8.71
C GLY A 134 11.33 9.46 -9.64
N HIS A 135 11.28 10.74 -9.27
CA HIS A 135 10.68 11.81 -10.08
C HIS A 135 11.55 12.23 -11.29
N LEU A 136 12.83 11.84 -11.35
CA LEU A 136 13.75 12.23 -12.43
C LEU A 136 13.37 11.66 -13.80
N ARG A 137 12.55 10.59 -13.83
CA ARG A 137 12.07 9.96 -15.07
C ARG A 137 10.71 10.50 -15.54
N LEU A 138 10.12 11.47 -14.81
CA LEU A 138 8.84 12.07 -15.18
C LEU A 138 9.01 13.18 -16.21
N SER A 139 7.99 13.39 -17.05
CA SER A 139 7.90 14.60 -17.87
C SER A 139 7.79 15.83 -16.99
N SER A 140 8.20 17.00 -17.49
CA SER A 140 8.15 18.26 -16.74
C SER A 140 6.76 18.55 -16.17
N SER A 141 5.69 18.31 -16.95
CA SER A 141 4.30 18.48 -16.51
C SER A 141 3.89 17.55 -15.37
N LYS A 142 4.28 16.26 -15.43
CA LYS A 142 4.00 15.30 -14.37
C LYS A 142 4.80 15.61 -13.10
N ARG A 143 6.05 16.03 -13.26
CA ARG A 143 6.92 16.45 -12.16
C ARG A 143 6.38 17.69 -11.46
N GLU A 144 5.98 18.71 -12.22
CA GLU A 144 5.37 19.92 -11.67
C GLU A 144 4.12 19.57 -10.85
N ARG A 145 3.22 18.77 -11.43
CA ARG A 145 2.01 18.33 -10.73
C ARG A 145 2.31 17.52 -9.46
N LEU A 146 3.27 16.61 -9.52
CA LEU A 146 3.73 15.83 -8.36
C LEU A 146 4.10 16.75 -7.20
N PHE A 147 4.98 17.74 -7.43
CA PHE A 147 5.45 18.63 -6.37
C PHE A 147 4.46 19.71 -5.95
N LYS A 148 3.55 20.13 -6.84
CA LYS A 148 2.56 21.17 -6.57
C LYS A 148 1.31 20.64 -5.84
N GLU A 149 0.88 19.42 -6.16
CA GLU A 149 -0.37 18.85 -5.65
C GLU A 149 -0.12 17.64 -4.74
N TYR A 150 0.53 16.60 -5.27
CA TYR A 150 0.62 15.31 -4.58
C TYR A 150 1.56 15.32 -3.38
N VAL A 151 2.74 15.93 -3.48
CA VAL A 151 3.72 15.95 -2.37
C VAL A 151 3.19 16.73 -1.15
N PRO A 152 2.65 17.95 -1.29
CA PRO A 152 2.04 18.65 -0.16
C PRO A 152 0.90 17.87 0.49
N TRP A 153 0.04 17.24 -0.33
CA TRP A 153 -1.00 16.36 0.15
C TRP A 153 -0.43 15.17 0.92
N ALA A 154 0.53 14.45 0.33
CA ALA A 154 1.09 13.23 0.88
C ALA A 154 1.78 13.46 2.22
N ILE A 155 2.55 14.55 2.33
CA ILE A 155 3.21 14.94 3.58
C ILE A 155 2.18 15.30 4.65
N LYS A 156 1.19 16.16 4.31
CA LYS A 156 0.18 16.60 5.28
C LYS A 156 -0.70 15.43 5.74
N CYS A 157 -1.22 14.65 4.81
CA CYS A 157 -2.08 13.50 5.08
C CYS A 157 -1.31 12.41 5.84
N GLY A 158 -0.11 12.05 5.39
CA GLY A 158 0.69 11.00 6.03
C GLY A 158 1.17 11.36 7.43
N SER A 159 1.55 12.62 7.69
CA SER A 159 2.07 13.04 9.01
C SER A 159 1.00 13.31 10.06
N THR A 160 -0.26 13.54 9.66
CA THR A 160 -1.37 13.84 10.58
C THR A 160 -2.34 12.68 10.79
N SER A 161 -2.28 11.66 9.93
CA SER A 161 -3.06 10.44 10.07
C SER A 161 -2.48 9.49 11.13
N GLN A 162 -3.31 8.57 11.59
CA GLN A 162 -2.85 7.44 12.39
C GLN A 162 -1.78 6.65 11.61
N SER A 163 -0.79 6.09 12.31
CA SER A 163 0.22 5.25 11.67
C SER A 163 -0.44 3.97 11.14
N LEU A 164 -0.45 3.79 9.82
CA LEU A 164 -1.21 2.73 9.16
C LEU A 164 -0.66 1.32 9.41
N ILE A 165 0.58 1.22 9.91
CA ILE A 165 1.15 -0.05 10.36
C ILE A 165 0.38 -0.64 11.56
N THR A 166 -0.37 0.19 12.29
CA THR A 166 -1.14 -0.21 13.47
C THR A 166 -2.56 -0.66 13.15
N VAL A 167 -3.00 -0.57 11.89
CA VAL A 167 -4.37 -0.87 11.47
C VAL A 167 -4.53 -2.36 11.19
N TYR A 168 -5.54 -2.98 11.79
CA TYR A 168 -5.88 -4.38 11.62
C TYR A 168 -6.89 -4.53 10.48
N TRP A 169 -6.42 -4.34 9.24
CA TRP A 169 -7.21 -4.34 8.01
C TRP A 169 -8.18 -5.53 7.87
N GLU A 170 -7.74 -6.71 8.29
CA GLU A 170 -8.50 -7.96 8.25
C GLU A 170 -9.82 -7.91 9.03
N GLU A 171 -9.91 -7.04 10.04
CA GLU A 171 -11.11 -6.85 10.86
C GLU A 171 -12.00 -5.70 10.33
N ARG A 172 -11.51 -4.91 9.36
CA ARG A 172 -12.19 -3.70 8.87
C ARG A 172 -12.92 -3.88 7.54
N TRP A 173 -12.98 -5.10 6.99
CA TRP A 173 -13.54 -5.33 5.64
C TRP A 173 -14.95 -4.81 5.42
N SER A 174 -15.83 -4.97 6.42
CA SER A 174 -17.23 -4.53 6.34
C SER A 174 -17.43 -3.07 6.76
N GLN A 175 -16.38 -2.39 7.25
CA GLN A 175 -16.46 -0.99 7.63
C GLN A 175 -16.68 -0.13 6.38
N ASN A 176 -17.43 0.96 6.51
CA ASN A 176 -17.56 1.95 5.46
C ASN A 176 -16.21 2.66 5.23
N MET A 177 -15.83 2.85 3.96
CA MET A 177 -14.55 3.43 3.58
C MET A 177 -14.39 4.87 4.08
N ASP A 178 -15.43 5.70 4.01
CA ASP A 178 -15.37 7.11 4.42
C ASP A 178 -15.31 7.24 5.94
N GLU A 179 -16.02 6.37 6.66
CA GLU A 179 -15.89 6.26 8.12
C GLU A 179 -14.47 5.85 8.53
N LEU A 180 -13.89 4.85 7.86
CA LEU A 180 -12.51 4.44 8.12
C LEU A 180 -11.51 5.57 7.83
N LYS A 181 -11.66 6.29 6.71
CA LYS A 181 -10.81 7.46 6.42
C LYS A 181 -10.90 8.50 7.52
N LYS A 182 -12.12 8.82 7.96
CA LYS A 182 -12.34 9.79 9.04
C LYS A 182 -11.72 9.33 10.37
N GLU A 183 -11.87 8.05 10.72
CA GLU A 183 -11.26 7.44 11.90
C GLU A 183 -9.73 7.57 11.86
N LEU A 184 -9.12 7.26 10.71
CA LEU A 184 -7.67 7.27 10.54
C LEU A 184 -7.08 8.67 10.27
N GLY A 185 -7.92 9.69 10.10
CA GLY A 185 -7.49 11.04 9.75
C GLY A 185 -6.97 11.17 8.31
N LEU A 186 -7.48 10.35 7.40
CA LEU A 186 -7.12 10.32 5.99
C LEU A 186 -8.11 11.13 5.15
N TRP A 187 -7.63 11.64 4.02
CA TRP A 187 -8.46 12.26 2.99
C TRP A 187 -7.91 11.96 1.59
N ASP A 188 -8.77 12.10 0.58
CA ASP A 188 -8.45 11.71 -0.79
C ASP A 188 -7.28 12.50 -1.38
N ALA A 189 -6.52 11.80 -2.20
CA ALA A 189 -5.46 12.39 -3.00
C ALA A 189 -6.01 13.33 -4.08
N PRO A 190 -5.19 14.24 -4.63
CA PRO A 190 -5.55 15.00 -5.81
C PRO A 190 -6.07 14.11 -6.94
N GLU A 191 -7.04 14.61 -7.71
CA GLU A 191 -7.74 13.81 -8.71
C GLU A 191 -6.78 13.17 -9.72
N THR A 192 -6.82 11.84 -9.81
CA THR A 192 -5.96 11.08 -10.72
C THR A 192 -6.71 10.60 -11.95
N LYS A 193 -6.02 10.58 -13.09
CA LYS A 193 -6.57 10.05 -14.33
C LYS A 193 -6.36 8.56 -14.37
N TRP A 194 -7.44 7.81 -14.22
CA TRP A 194 -7.44 6.37 -14.42
C TRP A 194 -7.35 6.03 -15.90
N ARG A 195 -6.74 4.88 -16.23
CA ARG A 195 -6.79 4.39 -17.61
C ARG A 195 -8.21 3.89 -17.89
N ASN A 196 -8.61 3.92 -19.17
CA ASN A 196 -9.94 3.44 -19.55
C ASN A 196 -10.07 1.94 -19.19
N PRO A 197 -11.22 1.49 -18.62
CA PRO A 197 -11.44 0.11 -18.19
C PRO A 197 -11.19 -0.93 -19.31
N SER A 198 -11.46 -0.57 -20.57
CA SER A 198 -11.23 -1.43 -21.74
C SER A 198 -9.75 -1.69 -22.04
N ASN A 199 -8.87 -0.75 -21.70
CA ASN A 199 -7.43 -0.91 -21.84
C ASN A 199 -6.84 -1.65 -20.63
N GLU A 200 -7.43 -1.48 -19.45
CA GLU A 200 -7.04 -2.16 -18.21
C GLU A 200 -7.40 -3.66 -18.27
N ALA A 201 -8.61 -4.02 -18.72
CA ALA A 201 -9.00 -5.41 -18.93
C ALA A 201 -8.08 -6.13 -19.94
N LYS A 202 -7.68 -5.44 -21.02
CA LYS A 202 -6.70 -5.95 -21.99
C LYS A 202 -5.30 -6.10 -21.40
N ALA A 203 -4.85 -5.15 -20.57
CA ALA A 203 -3.55 -5.21 -19.92
C ALA A 203 -3.48 -6.29 -18.82
N ALA A 204 -4.54 -6.46 -18.04
CA ALA A 204 -4.67 -7.52 -17.04
C ALA A 204 -4.74 -8.91 -17.70
N ALA A 205 -5.49 -9.05 -18.80
CA ALA A 205 -5.51 -10.28 -19.59
C ALA A 205 -4.12 -10.60 -20.19
N ALA A 206 -3.42 -9.60 -20.73
CA ALA A 206 -2.07 -9.77 -21.27
C ALA A 206 -1.02 -10.13 -20.19
N ARG A 207 -1.16 -9.62 -18.95
CA ARG A 207 -0.32 -10.00 -17.82
C ARG A 207 -0.58 -11.46 -17.39
N LYS A 208 -1.86 -11.85 -17.26
CA LYS A 208 -2.24 -13.24 -16.96
C LYS A 208 -1.74 -14.24 -18.02
N GLN A 209 -1.80 -13.88 -19.30
CA GLN A 209 -1.26 -14.71 -20.39
C GLN A 209 0.25 -14.91 -20.25
N LYS A 210 1.01 -13.82 -20.00
CA LYS A 210 2.46 -13.91 -19.82
C LYS A 210 2.88 -14.72 -18.59
N GLU A 211 2.13 -14.64 -17.49
CA GLU A 211 2.40 -15.45 -16.29
C GLU A 211 2.11 -16.95 -16.53
N THR A 212 1.10 -17.26 -17.34
CA THR A 212 0.76 -18.65 -17.70
C THR A 212 1.79 -19.25 -18.68
N GLU A 213 2.28 -18.46 -19.62
CA GLU A 213 3.34 -18.87 -20.56
C GLU A 213 4.71 -19.07 -19.89
N PHE A 214 4.97 -18.41 -18.76
CA PHE A 214 6.22 -18.55 -18.02
C PHE A 214 6.23 -19.70 -17.00
N GLN A 215 5.07 -20.34 -16.78
CA GLN A 215 4.91 -21.52 -15.91
C GLN A 215 4.86 -22.85 -16.67
N LEU A 216 5.01 -22.82 -18.00
CA LEU A 216 5.19 -23.97 -18.90
C LEU A 216 6.65 -24.09 -19.35
#